data_AF-A0A132MQR9-F1
#
_entry.id   AF-A0A132MQR9-F1
#
_cell.length_a   1.000
_cell.length_b   1.000
_cell.length_c   1.000
_cell.angle_alpha   90.00
_cell.angle_beta   90.00
_cell.angle_gamma   90.00
#
_symmetry.space_group_name_H-M   'P 1'
#
loop_
_entity.id
_entity.type
_entity.pdbx_description
1 polymer ?
#
loop_
_entity_poly.entity_id
_entity_poly.type
_entity_poly.pdbx_seq_one_letter_code
_entity_poly.pdbx_strand_id
1 'polypeptide(L)'
;MSTDDLEALLERDRRMLAASRAPSVRRGPRTPGAAVVVLVDLGYRDPDCSFTVVVGPDHTFRDLAVVIDQVMERDDPHLAEFRIPDDRRLRNVWAFGMWDREWRGTRAVLPPGYWERTRLTSRDREDLGLDEYRRPWIDGCREKVTAHLTVGEACAYLFDFGDEWWHAIRVIRPAHPAEPTGGPLPVVSTPLRVPPPPQYEYPEDEEF
;
A
#
# COMPACT_ATOMS: atom_id res chain seq x y z
N MET A 1 16.00 8.31 -14.41
CA MET A 1 16.35 7.19 -13.51
C MET A 1 17.35 6.33 -14.28
N SER A 2 18.57 6.21 -13.78
CA SER A 2 19.61 5.38 -14.40
C SER A 2 19.32 3.90 -14.14
N THR A 3 20.00 3.02 -14.88
CA THR A 3 19.92 1.57 -14.65
C THR A 3 20.40 1.19 -13.25
N ASP A 4 21.36 1.94 -12.70
CA ASP A 4 21.89 1.75 -11.36
C ASP A 4 20.87 2.17 -10.28
N ASP A 5 20.12 3.25 -10.50
CA ASP A 5 19.04 3.68 -9.60
C ASP A 5 17.92 2.63 -9.56
N LEU A 6 17.60 2.00 -10.70
CA LEU A 6 16.60 0.95 -10.80
C LEU A 6 17.03 -0.31 -10.03
N GLU A 7 18.27 -0.77 -10.18
CA GLU A 7 18.77 -1.92 -9.43
C GLU A 7 18.87 -1.62 -7.93
N ALA A 8 19.25 -0.41 -7.53
CA ALA A 8 19.25 0.01 -6.13
C ALA A 8 17.83 -0.01 -5.54
N LEU A 9 16.83 0.47 -6.29
CA LEU A 9 15.42 0.47 -5.89
C LEU A 9 14.86 -0.95 -5.82
N LEU A 10 15.19 -1.81 -6.79
CA LEU A 10 14.82 -3.22 -6.79
C LEU A 10 15.50 -3.99 -5.65
N GLU A 11 16.77 -3.69 -5.33
CA GLU A 11 17.48 -4.29 -4.20
C GLU A 11 16.89 -3.82 -2.87
N ARG A 12 16.48 -2.55 -2.77
CA ARG A 12 15.76 -2.03 -1.60
C ARG A 12 14.40 -2.71 -1.44
N ASP A 13 13.64 -2.86 -2.52
CA ASP A 13 12.39 -3.63 -2.54
C ASP A 13 12.64 -5.08 -2.12
N ARG A 14 13.68 -5.73 -2.67
CA ARG A 14 14.07 -7.09 -2.31
C ARG A 14 14.43 -7.20 -0.85
N ARG A 15 15.15 -6.23 -0.28
CA ARG A 15 15.50 -6.20 1.16
C ARG A 15 14.30 -5.96 2.04
N MET A 16 13.41 -5.05 1.65
CA MET A 16 12.14 -4.81 2.35
C MET A 16 11.27 -6.07 2.34
N LEU A 17 11.16 -6.71 1.18
CA LEU A 17 10.42 -7.96 1.03
C LEU A 17 11.10 -9.15 1.71
N ALA A 18 12.44 -9.16 1.79
CA ALA A 18 13.19 -10.20 2.49
C ALA A 18 13.13 -10.03 4.01
N ALA A 19 13.20 -8.81 4.52
CA ALA A 19 12.93 -8.48 5.92
C ALA A 19 11.46 -8.76 6.26
N SER A 20 10.56 -8.66 5.26
CA SER A 20 9.16 -9.02 5.41
C SER A 20 8.88 -10.52 5.36
N ARG A 21 9.83 -11.35 4.91
CA ARG A 21 9.70 -12.82 4.93
C ARG A 21 9.72 -13.36 6.35
N ALA A 22 8.54 -13.63 6.88
CA ALA A 22 8.38 -14.65 7.91
C ALA A 22 8.93 -16.00 7.39
N PRO A 23 9.40 -16.91 8.27
CA PRO A 23 9.83 -18.25 7.86
C PRO A 23 8.75 -18.87 6.98
N SER A 24 9.17 -19.38 5.81
CA SER A 24 8.31 -19.87 4.72
C SER A 24 7.08 -20.64 5.24
N VAL A 25 5.98 -19.92 5.48
CA VAL A 25 4.70 -20.52 5.81
C VAL A 25 4.27 -21.23 4.54
N ARG A 26 4.06 -22.54 4.60
CA ARG A 26 3.50 -23.28 3.45
C ARG A 26 2.23 -22.55 3.04
N ARG A 27 2.20 -22.03 1.80
CA ARG A 27 1.00 -21.41 1.23
C ARG A 27 -0.14 -22.41 1.38
N GLY A 28 -1.04 -22.14 2.31
CA GLY A 28 -2.29 -22.89 2.43
C GLY A 28 -3.16 -22.66 1.21
N PRO A 29 -4.26 -23.41 1.05
CA PRO A 29 -5.26 -23.09 0.04
C PRO A 29 -5.68 -21.62 0.18
N ARG A 30 -5.61 -20.87 -0.92
CA ARG A 30 -6.15 -19.51 -0.95
C ARG A 30 -7.64 -19.61 -0.70
N THR A 31 -8.14 -18.94 0.33
CA THR A 31 -9.56 -18.65 0.50
C THR A 31 -9.73 -17.17 0.17
N PRO A 32 -9.92 -16.80 -1.12
CA PRO A 32 -10.12 -15.41 -1.50
C PRO A 32 -11.32 -14.83 -0.74
N GLY A 33 -11.19 -13.60 -0.27
CA GLY A 33 -12.29 -12.91 0.39
C GLY A 33 -12.62 -13.39 1.81
N ALA A 34 -11.67 -14.02 2.51
CA ALA A 34 -11.75 -14.12 3.97
C ALA A 34 -11.11 -12.87 4.60
N ALA A 35 -11.66 -12.39 5.71
CA ALA A 35 -11.04 -11.32 6.47
C ALA A 35 -9.69 -11.77 7.07
N VAL A 36 -8.73 -10.85 7.11
CA VAL A 36 -7.36 -11.11 7.55
C VAL A 36 -6.89 -10.06 8.52
N VAL A 37 -5.86 -10.39 9.30
CA VAL A 37 -5.10 -9.41 10.06
C VAL A 37 -3.78 -9.16 9.38
N VAL A 38 -3.52 -7.89 9.09
CA VAL A 38 -2.27 -7.41 8.54
C VAL A 38 -1.45 -6.72 9.62
N LEU A 39 -0.15 -6.98 9.62
CA LEU A 39 0.85 -6.21 10.34
C LEU A 39 1.40 -5.16 9.39
N VAL A 40 1.46 -3.92 9.84
CA VAL A 40 2.07 -2.79 9.13
C VAL A 40 3.26 -2.32 9.95
N ASP A 41 4.45 -2.42 9.37
CA ASP A 41 5.72 -1.98 9.97
C ASP A 41 6.23 -0.75 9.19
N LEU A 42 6.78 0.27 9.85
CA LEU A 42 7.49 1.39 9.20
C LEU A 42 8.87 0.97 8.68
N GLY A 43 8.88 -0.10 7.88
CA GLY A 43 10.00 -0.54 7.07
C GLY A 43 11.34 -0.57 7.80
N TYR A 44 12.36 -0.04 7.14
CA TYR A 44 13.74 0.01 7.64
C TYR A 44 14.02 1.22 8.55
N ARG A 45 13.14 2.23 8.57
CA ARG A 45 13.36 3.47 9.33
C ARG A 45 13.11 3.24 10.82
N ASP A 46 12.02 2.56 11.16
CA ASP A 46 11.70 2.24 12.56
C ASP A 46 10.80 0.99 12.64
N PRO A 47 11.38 -0.21 12.82
CA PRO A 47 10.59 -1.44 12.92
C PRO A 47 9.75 -1.54 14.21
N ASP A 48 10.06 -0.75 15.25
CA ASP A 48 9.27 -0.70 16.47
C ASP A 48 7.99 0.12 16.28
N CYS A 49 7.95 0.98 15.25
CA CYS A 49 6.76 1.65 14.75
C CYS A 49 5.92 0.70 13.88
N SER A 50 5.23 -0.24 14.56
CA SER A 50 4.33 -1.20 13.93
C SER A 50 2.97 -1.30 14.62
N PHE A 51 1.95 -1.67 13.84
CA PHE A 51 0.57 -1.83 14.30
C PHE A 51 -0.14 -2.91 13.49
N THR A 52 -1.24 -3.45 14.02
CA THR A 52 -2.05 -4.44 13.27
C THR A 52 -3.43 -3.92 12.94
N VAL A 53 -3.93 -4.35 11.79
CA VAL A 53 -5.21 -3.95 11.23
C VAL A 53 -6.00 -5.19 10.82
N VAL A 54 -7.28 -5.23 11.20
CA VAL A 54 -8.25 -6.22 10.70
C VAL A 54 -8.82 -5.69 9.39
N VAL A 55 -8.57 -6.43 8.32
CA VAL A 55 -8.99 -6.11 6.95
C VAL A 55 -10.07 -7.11 6.53
N GLY A 56 -11.28 -6.59 6.35
CA GLY A 56 -12.44 -7.32 5.86
C GLY A 56 -12.36 -7.68 4.37
N PRO A 57 -13.27 -8.56 3.90
CA PRO A 57 -13.30 -8.98 2.50
C PRO A 57 -13.61 -7.86 1.52
N ASP A 58 -14.35 -6.85 1.98
CA ASP A 58 -14.78 -5.72 1.16
C ASP A 58 -13.83 -4.52 1.22
N HIS A 59 -12.80 -4.56 2.06
CA HIS A 59 -11.83 -3.47 2.17
C HIS A 59 -10.85 -3.48 0.99
N THR A 60 -10.65 -2.29 0.45
CA THR A 60 -9.79 -2.01 -0.69
C THR A 60 -8.40 -1.58 -0.24
N PHE A 61 -7.44 -1.53 -1.18
CA PHE A 61 -6.12 -0.96 -0.90
C PHE A 61 -6.20 0.52 -0.50
N ARG A 62 -7.17 1.27 -1.06
CA ARG A 62 -7.46 2.64 -0.60
C ARG A 62 -7.86 2.66 0.87
N ASP A 63 -8.79 1.80 1.28
CA ASP A 63 -9.25 1.79 2.68
C ASP A 63 -8.11 1.44 3.64
N LEU A 64 -7.20 0.55 3.22
CA LEU A 64 -5.99 0.25 3.98
C LEU A 64 -5.03 1.44 4.07
N ALA A 65 -4.75 2.13 2.96
CA ALA A 65 -3.93 3.35 2.97
C ALA A 65 -4.53 4.40 3.90
N VAL A 66 -5.86 4.54 3.92
CA VAL A 66 -6.55 5.49 4.81
C VAL A 66 -6.28 5.21 6.28
N VAL A 67 -6.30 3.93 6.67
CA VAL A 67 -6.02 3.54 8.04
C VAL A 67 -4.53 3.71 8.37
N ILE A 68 -3.63 3.46 7.41
CA ILE A 68 -2.20 3.69 7.61
C ILE A 68 -1.92 5.17 7.88
N ASP A 69 -2.44 6.06 7.03
CA ASP A 69 -2.22 7.50 7.15
C ASP A 69 -2.81 8.04 8.48
N GLN A 70 -4.00 7.55 8.89
CA GLN A 70 -4.60 7.89 10.19
C GLN A 70 -3.75 7.46 11.39
N VAL A 71 -3.19 6.26 11.35
CA VAL A 71 -2.37 5.73 12.45
C VAL A 71 -0.99 6.40 12.48
N MET A 72 -0.46 6.76 11.31
CA MET A 72 0.83 7.41 11.14
C MET A 72 0.76 8.94 11.25
N GLU A 73 -0.41 9.48 11.62
CA GLU A 73 -0.64 10.92 11.79
C GLU A 73 -0.20 11.73 10.56
N ARG A 74 -0.53 11.23 9.36
CA ARG A 74 -0.27 11.90 8.09
C ARG A 74 -1.46 12.75 7.70
N ASP A 75 -1.28 14.07 7.76
CA ASP A 75 -2.36 15.04 7.51
C ASP A 75 -2.28 15.68 6.12
N ASP A 76 -1.11 15.62 5.47
CA ASP A 76 -0.89 16.19 4.14
C ASP A 76 -0.95 15.10 3.04
N PRO A 77 -1.84 15.23 2.05
CA PRO A 77 -1.96 14.28 0.95
C PRO A 77 -0.69 14.16 0.10
N HIS A 78 -0.16 12.95 0.05
CA HIS A 78 0.88 12.57 -0.91
C HIS A 78 0.44 11.48 -1.87
N LEU A 79 1.21 11.33 -2.95
CA LEU A 79 1.10 10.15 -3.80
C LEU A 79 1.60 8.91 -3.04
N ALA A 80 0.90 7.81 -3.23
CA ALA A 80 1.21 6.54 -2.59
C ALA A 80 1.05 5.37 -3.56
N GLU A 81 1.69 4.24 -3.26
CA GLU A 81 1.52 3.00 -4.02
C GLU A 81 1.73 1.74 -3.18
N PHE A 82 1.09 0.64 -3.56
CA PHE A 82 1.39 -0.69 -3.04
C PHE A 82 2.20 -1.51 -4.06
N ARG A 83 3.19 -2.27 -3.58
CA ARG A 83 3.97 -3.19 -4.41
C ARG A 83 3.74 -4.62 -3.92
N ILE A 84 3.09 -5.44 -4.74
CA ILE A 84 2.77 -6.83 -4.42
C ILE A 84 3.72 -7.74 -5.21
N PRO A 85 4.53 -8.57 -4.54
CA PRO A 85 5.32 -9.58 -5.20
C PRO A 85 4.40 -10.68 -5.76
N ASP A 86 4.36 -10.82 -7.08
CA ASP A 86 3.76 -11.98 -7.75
C ASP A 86 4.88 -12.99 -8.05
N ASP A 87 4.57 -14.28 -7.97
CA ASP A 87 5.56 -15.38 -7.92
C ASP A 87 6.38 -15.56 -9.21
N ARG A 88 6.12 -14.73 -10.23
CA ARG A 88 6.92 -14.65 -11.46
C ARG A 88 7.25 -13.22 -11.92
N ARG A 89 6.66 -12.16 -11.33
CA ARG A 89 6.86 -10.73 -11.66
C ARG A 89 6.47 -9.84 -10.47
N LEU A 90 7.10 -8.69 -10.24
CA LEU A 90 6.53 -7.71 -9.30
C LEU A 90 5.26 -7.11 -9.94
N ARG A 91 4.11 -7.17 -9.27
CA ARG A 91 2.91 -6.39 -9.66
C ARG A 91 2.89 -5.11 -8.83
N ASN A 92 2.85 -3.97 -9.50
CA ASN A 92 2.62 -2.70 -8.84
C ASN A 92 1.10 -2.49 -8.78
N VAL A 93 0.56 -2.38 -7.56
CA VAL A 93 -0.83 -2.02 -7.33
C VAL A 93 -0.85 -0.57 -6.89
N TRP A 94 -1.36 0.31 -7.74
CA TRP A 94 -1.46 1.72 -7.34
C TRP A 94 -2.60 1.87 -6.34
N ALA A 95 -2.31 2.50 -5.21
CA ALA A 95 -3.32 3.19 -4.45
C ALA A 95 -3.10 4.67 -4.69
N PHE A 96 -3.71 5.23 -5.74
CA PHE A 96 -3.57 6.65 -6.04
C PHE A 96 -3.87 7.50 -4.80
N GLY A 97 -2.95 8.45 -4.56
CA GLY A 97 -3.16 9.64 -3.77
C GLY A 97 -4.05 10.64 -4.49
N MET A 98 -5.07 11.10 -3.80
CA MET A 98 -5.43 12.52 -3.65
C MET A 98 -6.54 12.56 -2.61
N TRP A 99 -6.14 12.90 -1.39
CA TRP A 99 -7.05 13.19 -0.30
C TRP A 99 -7.47 14.64 -0.39
N ASP A 100 -8.50 14.92 -1.16
CA ASP A 100 -9.19 16.17 -0.95
C ASP A 100 -10.17 15.98 0.24
N ARG A 101 -10.11 16.89 1.22
CA ARG A 101 -11.03 16.95 2.37
C ARG A 101 -12.49 17.01 1.92
N GLU A 102 -12.76 17.49 0.69
CA GLU A 102 -14.09 17.52 0.09
C GLU A 102 -14.66 16.14 -0.31
N TRP A 103 -13.84 15.07 -0.35
CA TRP A 103 -14.23 13.77 -0.93
C TRP A 103 -14.51 12.65 0.08
N ARG A 104 -14.63 12.98 1.38
CA ARG A 104 -14.95 12.01 2.47
C ARG A 104 -16.35 11.38 2.37
N GLY A 105 -17.20 11.83 1.43
CA GLY A 105 -18.59 11.38 1.31
C GLY A 105 -18.99 10.77 -0.04
N THR A 106 -18.12 10.81 -1.04
CA THR A 106 -18.46 10.39 -2.39
C THR A 106 -17.68 9.15 -2.78
N ARG A 107 -18.41 8.13 -3.25
CA ARG A 107 -17.89 6.93 -3.91
C ARG A 107 -17.30 7.26 -5.30
N ALA A 108 -16.75 8.47 -5.45
CA ALA A 108 -16.73 9.14 -6.72
C ALA A 108 -15.46 8.86 -7.51
N VAL A 109 -15.73 8.34 -8.69
CA VAL A 109 -15.19 8.72 -9.99
C VAL A 109 -14.24 9.92 -9.91
N LEU A 110 -12.95 9.65 -10.08
CA LEU A 110 -11.92 10.62 -10.44
C LEU A 110 -12.42 11.55 -11.57
N PRO A 111 -11.98 12.82 -11.65
CA PRO A 111 -12.36 13.73 -12.74
C PRO A 111 -12.16 13.07 -14.12
N PRO A 112 -13.10 13.27 -15.08
CA PRO A 112 -12.90 12.85 -16.47
C PRO A 112 -11.55 13.38 -16.98
N GLY A 113 -10.73 12.51 -17.57
CA GLY A 113 -9.37 12.83 -18.03
C GLY A 113 -8.23 12.31 -17.15
N TYR A 114 -8.45 12.09 -15.84
CA TYR A 114 -7.40 11.55 -14.95
C TYR A 114 -7.28 10.02 -15.02
N TRP A 115 -8.37 9.33 -15.37
CA TRP A 115 -8.42 7.89 -15.64
C TRP A 115 -8.86 7.56 -17.07
N GLU A 116 -9.18 8.52 -17.94
CA GLU A 116 -9.53 8.19 -19.33
C GLU A 116 -8.35 7.55 -20.10
N ARG A 117 -7.14 7.60 -19.53
CA ARG A 117 -5.98 6.80 -19.94
C ARG A 117 -5.85 5.43 -19.25
N THR A 118 -6.89 4.90 -18.59
CA THR A 118 -6.88 3.50 -18.08
C THR A 118 -7.20 2.47 -19.17
N ARG A 119 -7.47 2.93 -20.40
CA ARG A 119 -7.26 2.15 -21.63
C ARG A 119 -6.21 2.84 -22.51
N LEU A 120 -4.98 2.97 -22.02
CA LEU A 120 -3.86 3.14 -22.94
C LEU A 120 -3.89 1.94 -23.88
N THR A 121 -4.17 2.19 -25.16
CA THR A 121 -4.01 1.17 -26.18
C THR A 121 -2.53 0.77 -26.21
N SER A 122 -2.21 -0.40 -26.77
CA SER A 122 -0.80 -0.79 -26.97
C SER A 122 0.00 0.31 -27.67
N ARG A 123 -0.64 1.09 -28.55
CA ARG A 123 -0.04 2.20 -29.28
C ARG A 123 0.22 3.42 -28.39
N ASP A 124 -0.72 3.82 -27.54
CA ASP A 124 -0.49 4.93 -26.59
C ASP A 124 0.64 4.61 -25.60
N ARG A 125 0.86 3.31 -25.29
CA ARG A 125 1.95 2.85 -24.44
C ARG A 125 3.30 2.92 -25.14
N GLU A 126 3.34 2.58 -26.43
CA GLU A 126 4.53 2.67 -27.27
C GLU A 126 4.95 4.13 -27.49
N ASP A 127 3.98 5.00 -27.82
CA ASP A 127 4.20 6.42 -28.09
C ASP A 127 4.70 7.20 -26.85
N LEU A 128 4.36 6.74 -25.64
CA LEU A 128 4.81 7.31 -24.37
C LEU A 128 6.09 6.64 -23.82
N GLY A 129 6.70 5.68 -24.53
CA GLY A 129 7.85 4.92 -24.04
C GLY A 129 7.56 4.06 -22.81
N LEU A 130 6.27 3.76 -22.54
CA LEU A 130 5.81 2.99 -21.38
C LEU A 130 5.90 1.47 -21.61
N ASP A 131 6.44 1.05 -22.75
CA ASP A 131 6.65 -0.35 -23.11
C ASP A 131 7.84 -1.00 -22.37
N GLU A 132 8.72 -0.19 -21.77
CA GLU A 132 9.67 -0.60 -20.73
C GLU A 132 8.96 -0.79 -19.37
N TYR A 133 7.94 0.03 -19.09
CA TYR A 133 7.07 -0.06 -17.91
C TYR A 133 5.90 -1.03 -18.14
N ARG A 134 6.21 -2.30 -18.48
CA ARG A 134 5.24 -3.40 -18.74
C ARG A 134 4.42 -3.87 -17.53
N ARG A 135 4.20 -3.03 -16.52
CA ARG A 135 3.40 -3.41 -15.34
C ARG A 135 1.98 -2.89 -15.54
N PRO A 136 0.96 -3.77 -15.62
CA PRO A 136 -0.42 -3.30 -15.63
C PRO A 136 -0.71 -2.65 -14.28
N TRP A 137 -1.01 -1.35 -14.31
CA TRP A 137 -1.48 -0.62 -13.14
C TRP A 137 -2.84 -1.15 -12.71
N ILE A 138 -3.02 -1.39 -11.42
CA ILE A 138 -4.29 -1.86 -10.84
C ILE A 138 -4.86 -0.77 -9.93
N ASP A 139 -6.18 -0.57 -9.99
CA ASP A 139 -6.91 0.49 -9.29
C ASP A 139 -7.20 0.12 -7.83
N GLY A 140 -6.38 0.62 -6.90
CA GLY A 140 -6.50 0.38 -5.47
C GLY A 140 -7.80 0.86 -4.82
N CYS A 141 -8.60 1.72 -5.49
CA CYS A 141 -9.94 2.10 -5.03
C CYS A 141 -10.98 0.99 -5.25
N ARG A 142 -10.67 0.02 -6.11
CA ARG A 142 -11.58 -1.08 -6.48
C ARG A 142 -11.07 -2.43 -6.01
N GLU A 143 -9.75 -2.60 -6.03
CA GLU A 143 -9.12 -3.86 -5.67
C GLU A 143 -9.17 -4.14 -4.18
N LYS A 144 -9.66 -5.33 -3.83
CA LYS A 144 -9.75 -5.82 -2.45
C LYS A 144 -8.41 -6.34 -1.98
N VAL A 145 -7.98 -5.94 -0.77
CA VAL A 145 -6.72 -6.43 -0.20
C VAL A 145 -6.68 -7.96 -0.17
N THR A 146 -7.80 -8.57 0.28
CA THR A 146 -7.98 -10.02 0.43
C THR A 146 -8.09 -10.79 -0.89
N ALA A 147 -8.18 -10.10 -2.03
CA ALA A 147 -8.11 -10.72 -3.36
C ALA A 147 -6.67 -10.90 -3.84
N HIS A 148 -5.74 -10.08 -3.32
CA HIS A 148 -4.33 -10.05 -3.76
C HIS A 148 -3.37 -10.60 -2.70
N LEU A 149 -3.73 -10.53 -1.43
CA LEU A 149 -2.89 -10.97 -0.32
C LEU A 149 -3.59 -12.04 0.50
N THR A 150 -2.87 -13.11 0.76
CA THR A 150 -3.28 -14.21 1.64
C THR A 150 -2.30 -14.39 2.79
N VAL A 151 -2.69 -15.18 3.80
CA VAL A 151 -1.87 -15.39 5.00
C VAL A 151 -0.45 -15.86 4.65
N GLY A 152 0.54 -15.18 5.20
CA GLY A 152 1.97 -15.40 4.94
C GLY A 152 2.51 -14.62 3.74
N GLU A 153 1.67 -13.95 2.96
CA GLU A 153 2.09 -13.03 1.90
C GLU A 153 2.31 -11.62 2.45
N ALA A 154 3.12 -10.86 1.72
CA ALA A 154 3.50 -9.51 2.08
C ALA A 154 3.46 -8.61 0.85
N CYS A 155 3.27 -7.32 1.08
CA CYS A 155 3.48 -6.26 0.11
C CYS A 155 4.26 -5.11 0.75
N ALA A 156 4.68 -4.16 -0.06
CA ALA A 156 5.21 -2.88 0.41
C ALA A 156 4.19 -1.77 0.13
N TYR A 157 4.13 -0.76 0.98
CA TYR A 157 3.39 0.48 0.76
C TYR A 157 4.36 1.65 0.82
N LEU A 158 4.36 2.47 -0.23
CA LEU A 158 5.13 3.71 -0.31
C LEU A 158 4.16 4.86 -0.12
N PHE A 159 4.42 5.68 0.89
CA PHE A 159 3.80 6.99 1.08
C PHE A 159 4.84 8.07 0.79
N ASP A 160 4.46 9.09 0.03
CA ASP A 160 5.32 10.19 -0.40
C ASP A 160 6.50 9.74 -1.28
N PHE A 161 6.48 10.16 -2.55
CA PHE A 161 7.52 9.80 -3.51
C PHE A 161 8.78 10.67 -3.38
N GLY A 162 8.72 11.77 -2.62
CA GLY A 162 9.86 12.59 -2.25
C GLY A 162 10.62 11.98 -1.07
N ASP A 163 9.95 11.86 0.08
CA ASP A 163 10.57 11.38 1.32
C ASP A 163 10.68 9.85 1.43
N GLU A 164 9.96 9.15 0.55
CA GLU A 164 9.98 7.71 0.42
C GLU A 164 9.68 6.97 1.74
N TRP A 165 8.53 7.22 2.34
CA TRP A 165 8.09 6.51 3.54
C TRP A 165 7.62 5.10 3.17
N TRP A 166 8.50 4.11 3.40
CA TRP A 166 8.20 2.71 3.11
C TRP A 166 7.65 1.98 4.32
N HIS A 167 6.55 1.28 4.08
CA HIS A 167 5.94 0.36 5.02
C HIS A 167 6.02 -1.07 4.49
N ALA A 168 6.39 -2.01 5.36
CA ALA A 168 6.25 -3.43 5.10
C ALA A 168 4.88 -3.89 5.61
N ILE A 169 4.10 -4.56 4.77
CA ILE A 169 2.77 -5.04 5.14
C ILE A 169 2.75 -6.55 4.99
N ARG A 170 2.32 -7.26 6.04
CA ARG A 170 2.29 -8.73 6.06
C ARG A 170 0.93 -9.23 6.52
N VAL A 171 0.37 -10.21 5.83
CA VAL A 171 -0.82 -10.90 6.32
C VAL A 171 -0.40 -11.95 7.34
N ILE A 172 -0.61 -11.68 8.62
CA ILE A 172 -0.07 -12.51 9.70
C ILE A 172 -0.98 -13.68 10.08
N ARG A 173 -2.30 -13.52 9.95
CA ARG A 173 -3.29 -14.57 10.26
C ARG A 173 -4.67 -14.24 9.67
N PRO A 174 -5.57 -15.23 9.58
CA PRO A 174 -6.99 -14.94 9.39
C PRO A 174 -7.54 -14.10 10.55
N ALA A 175 -8.56 -13.29 10.26
CA ALA A 175 -9.32 -12.61 11.31
C ALA A 175 -10.17 -13.63 12.09
N HIS A 176 -10.27 -13.44 13.40
CA HIS A 176 -11.16 -14.21 14.25
C HIS A 176 -12.62 -13.78 14.01
N PRO A 177 -13.62 -14.68 14.06
CA PRO A 177 -15.03 -14.32 13.82
C PRO A 177 -15.60 -13.22 14.72
N ALA A 178 -14.97 -12.98 15.87
CA ALA A 178 -15.35 -11.92 16.81
C ALA A 178 -14.69 -10.56 16.52
N GLU A 179 -13.70 -10.51 15.62
CA GLU A 179 -13.07 -9.25 15.22
C GLU A 179 -13.99 -8.48 14.27
N PRO A 180 -14.04 -7.14 14.36
CA PRO A 180 -14.88 -6.34 13.48
C PRO A 180 -14.29 -6.33 12.07
N THR A 181 -14.94 -7.06 11.15
CA THR A 181 -14.53 -7.14 9.74
C THR A 181 -15.42 -6.33 8.81
N GLY A 182 -16.47 -5.70 9.34
CA GLY A 182 -17.40 -4.84 8.60
C GLY A 182 -17.16 -3.36 8.88
N GLY A 183 -17.79 -2.48 8.08
CA GLY A 183 -17.66 -1.02 8.21
C GLY A 183 -16.86 -0.39 7.07
N PRO A 184 -16.82 0.95 7.01
CA PRO A 184 -16.26 1.68 5.88
C PRO A 184 -14.74 1.56 5.77
N LEU A 185 -14.04 1.30 6.88
CA LEU A 185 -12.59 1.19 6.95
C LEU A 185 -12.17 -0.06 7.73
N PRO A 186 -10.97 -0.60 7.46
CA PRO A 186 -10.31 -1.57 8.32
C PRO A 186 -10.18 -1.08 9.76
N VAL A 187 -10.13 -2.01 10.72
CA VAL A 187 -10.09 -1.66 12.14
C VAL A 187 -8.71 -1.91 12.71
N VAL A 188 -8.13 -0.91 13.36
CA VAL A 188 -6.87 -1.06 14.10
C VAL A 188 -7.09 -2.01 15.28
N SER A 189 -6.40 -3.15 15.27
CA SER A 189 -6.51 -4.20 16.28
C SER A 189 -5.46 -4.03 17.38
N THR A 190 -4.24 -3.66 17.02
CA THR A 190 -3.22 -3.24 17.97
C THR A 190 -2.68 -1.89 17.52
N PRO A 191 -2.68 -0.86 18.39
CA PRO A 191 -2.13 0.45 18.03
C PRO A 191 -0.61 0.42 18.00
N LEU A 192 -0.02 1.51 17.53
CA LEU A 192 1.42 1.73 17.60
C LEU A 192 1.94 1.63 19.05
N ARG A 193 3.14 1.08 19.20
CA ARG A 193 3.86 1.01 20.49
C ARG A 193 4.66 2.26 20.79
N VAL A 194 5.10 2.94 19.73
CA VAL A 194 5.87 4.19 19.76
C VAL A 194 5.14 5.21 18.90
N PRO A 195 5.22 6.52 19.20
CA PRO A 195 4.66 7.55 18.33
C PRO A 195 5.23 7.43 16.90
N PRO A 196 4.43 7.68 15.85
CA PRO A 196 4.95 7.71 14.50
C PRO A 196 5.94 8.88 14.36
N PRO A 197 6.97 8.76 13.50
CA PRO A 197 7.86 9.89 13.22
C PRO A 197 7.08 11.02 12.55
N PRO A 198 7.48 12.29 12.77
CA PRO A 198 6.82 13.42 12.13
C PRO A 198 6.86 13.27 10.61
N GLN A 199 5.86 13.84 9.93
CA GLN A 199 5.78 13.78 8.48
C GLN A 199 6.95 14.52 7.81
N TYR A 200 7.38 15.63 8.41
CA TYR A 200 8.52 16.42 7.96
C TYR A 200 9.58 16.51 9.07
N GLU A 201 10.86 16.44 8.70
CA GLU A 201 11.98 16.54 9.65
C GLU A 201 12.19 17.98 10.18
N TYR A 202 11.63 18.98 9.50
CA TYR A 202 11.70 20.38 9.87
C TYR A 202 10.28 20.93 10.10
N PRO A 203 10.02 21.61 11.22
CA PRO A 203 8.80 22.42 11.33
C PRO A 203 8.82 23.45 10.19
N GLU A 204 7.68 23.73 9.59
CA GLU A 204 7.49 24.71 8.50
C GLU A 204 7.81 26.17 8.90
N ASP A 205 8.46 26.38 10.05
CA ASP A 205 8.59 27.66 10.74
C ASP A 205 9.91 28.40 10.42
N GLU A 206 10.80 27.86 9.59
CA GLU A 206 11.95 28.61 9.09
C GLU A 206 11.57 29.36 7.81
N GLU A 207 10.84 30.47 7.99
CA GLU A 207 10.69 31.53 6.97
C GLU A 207 12.08 31.98 6.49
N PHE A 208 12.41 31.71 5.23
CA PHE A 208 13.56 32.29 4.52
C PHE A 208 13.23 33.65 3.92
#